data_AF-A0AAE5TYQ4-F1
#
_entry.id   AF-A0AAE5TYQ4-F1
#
_cell.length_a   1.000
_cell.length_b   1.000
_cell.length_c   1.000
_cell.angle_alpha   90.00
_cell.angle_beta   90.00
_cell.angle_gamma   90.00
#
_symmetry.space_group_name_H-M   'P 1'
#
loop_
_entity.id
_entity.type
_entity.pdbx_description
1 polymer ?
#
loop_
_entity_poly.entity_id
_entity_poly.type
_entity_poly.pdbx_seq_one_letter_code
_entity_poly.pdbx_strand_id
1 'polypeptide(L)' 'MSQERGRRKLMLRLPDIRHLLASMTSEALAEMFESYDLAVDALERFRNKSPSEERLISEYEQLCREIEQEVVVYCKNR' A
#
# COMPACT_ATOMS: atom_id res chain seq x y z
N MET A 1 8.53 -3.64 11.39
CA MET A 1 8.64 -2.20 11.06
C MET A 1 7.89 -1.84 9.79
N SER A 2 8.06 -2.58 8.68
CA SER A 2 7.41 -2.30 7.38
C SER A 2 5.87 -2.35 7.43
N GLN A 3 5.31 -3.32 8.16
CA GLN A 3 3.85 -3.49 8.31
C GLN A 3 3.17 -2.27 8.93
N GLU A 4 3.69 -1.73 10.03
CA GLU A 4 3.11 -0.53 10.65
C GLU A 4 3.23 0.71 9.76
N ARG A 5 4.33 0.84 9.02
CA ARG A 5 4.52 1.94 8.06
C ARG A 5 3.50 1.84 6.91
N GLY A 6 3.34 0.65 6.35
CA GLY A 6 2.34 0.35 5.32
C GLY A 6 0.92 0.59 5.78
N ARG A 7 0.57 0.15 6.99
CA ARG A 7 -0.72 0.41 7.63
C ARG A 7 -1.01 1.92 7.70
N ARG A 8 -0.05 2.72 8.19
CA ARG A 8 -0.20 4.18 8.28
C ARG A 8 -0.37 4.83 6.90
N LYS A 9 0.41 4.40 5.91
CA LYS A 9 0.28 4.89 4.53
C LYS A 9 -1.10 4.56 3.95
N LEU A 10 -1.59 3.33 4.13
CA LEU A 10 -2.95 2.92 3.70
C LEU A 10 -4.04 3.70 4.45
N MET A 11 -3.88 3.96 5.74
CA MET A 11 -4.84 4.77 6.52
C MET A 11 -4.96 6.21 6.01
N LEU A 12 -3.87 6.77 5.47
CA LEU A 12 -3.88 8.08 4.84
C LEU A 12 -4.50 8.01 3.43
N ARG A 13 -4.23 6.92 2.71
CA ARG A 13 -4.69 6.71 1.35
C ARG A 13 -6.17 6.34 1.24
N LEU A 14 -6.69 5.59 2.22
CA LEU A 14 -8.02 5.01 2.26
C LEU A 14 -8.76 5.50 3.52
N PRO A 15 -9.13 6.80 3.57
CA PRO A 15 -9.68 7.43 4.77
C PRO A 15 -11.01 6.80 5.21
N ASP A 16 -11.83 6.33 4.27
CA ASP A 16 -13.15 5.74 4.53
C ASP A 16 -13.08 4.48 5.40
N ILE A 17 -12.05 3.64 5.19
CA ILE A 17 -11.86 2.38 5.95
C ILE A 17 -10.77 2.49 7.01
N ARG A 18 -10.25 3.69 7.29
CA ARG A 18 -9.16 3.92 8.24
C ARG A 18 -9.43 3.31 9.63
N HIS A 19 -10.67 3.34 10.09
CA HIS A 19 -11.07 2.76 11.37
C HIS A 19 -10.94 1.22 11.37
N LEU A 20 -11.31 0.55 10.27
CA LEU A 20 -11.11 -0.89 10.09
C LEU A 20 -9.62 -1.22 10.05
N LEU A 21 -8.84 -0.46 9.28
CA LEU A 21 -7.40 -0.62 9.22
C LEU A 21 -6.75 -0.45 10.59
N ALA A 22 -7.29 0.40 11.48
CA ALA A 22 -6.78 0.65 12.84
C ALA A 22 -7.19 -0.41 13.88
N SER A 23 -8.26 -1.17 13.66
CA SER A 23 -8.74 -2.19 14.61
C SER A 23 -8.44 -3.62 14.18
N MET A 24 -8.35 -3.89 12.87
CA MET A 24 -8.21 -5.25 12.36
C MET A 24 -6.80 -5.80 12.57
N THR A 25 -6.73 -7.03 13.06
CA THR A 25 -5.51 -7.82 13.20
C THR A 25 -5.70 -9.13 12.44
N SER A 26 -4.95 -9.30 11.35
CA SER A 26 -4.99 -10.50 10.52
C SER A 26 -3.65 -10.62 9.79
N GLU A 27 -3.14 -11.85 9.68
CA GLU A 27 -1.88 -12.13 8.98
C GLU A 27 -1.93 -11.67 7.52
N ALA A 28 -2.98 -12.04 6.78
CA ALA A 28 -3.19 -11.59 5.40
C ALA A 28 -3.19 -10.05 5.26
N LEU A 29 -3.82 -9.35 6.21
CA LEU A 29 -3.85 -7.89 6.19
C LEU A 29 -2.46 -7.29 6.53
N ALA A 30 -1.71 -7.93 7.42
CA ALA A 30 -0.35 -7.55 7.76
C ALA A 30 0.60 -7.73 6.56
N GLU A 31 0.45 -8.81 5.78
CA GLU A 31 1.18 -9.03 4.53
C GLU A 31 0.86 -7.92 3.51
N MET A 32 -0.43 -7.60 3.31
CA MET A 32 -0.83 -6.50 2.42
C MET A 32 -0.22 -5.15 2.83
N PHE A 33 -0.12 -4.89 4.14
CA PHE A 33 0.53 -3.68 4.65
C PHE A 33 2.02 -3.65 4.28
N GLU A 34 2.73 -4.76 4.46
CA GLU A 34 4.14 -4.86 4.09
C GLU A 34 4.35 -4.69 2.58
N SER A 35 3.55 -5.37 1.76
CA SER A 35 3.60 -5.24 0.29
C SER A 35 3.34 -3.80 -0.15
N TYR A 36 2.36 -3.13 0.44
CA TYR A 36 2.07 -1.72 0.12
C TYR A 36 3.25 -0.81 0.50
N ASP A 37 3.85 -1.03 1.67
CA ASP A 37 4.99 -0.23 2.12
C ASP A 37 6.18 -0.33 1.17
N LEU A 38 6.48 -1.56 0.72
CA LEU A 38 7.54 -1.85 -0.24
C LEU A 38 7.26 -1.25 -1.62
N ALA A 39 6.02 -1.36 -2.10
CA ALA A 39 5.62 -0.81 -3.40
C ALA A 39 5.75 0.73 -3.42
N VAL A 40 5.28 1.40 -2.37
CA VAL A 40 5.41 2.87 -2.25
C VAL A 40 6.87 3.29 -2.13
N ASP A 41 7.67 2.60 -1.32
CA ASP A 41 9.11 2.91 -1.14
C ASP A 41 9.88 2.76 -2.47
N ALA A 42 9.59 1.70 -3.24
CA ALA A 42 10.17 1.50 -4.57
C ALA A 42 9.73 2.58 -5.56
N LEU A 43 8.44 2.93 -5.58
CA LEU A 43 7.89 3.99 -6.42
C LEU A 43 8.57 5.34 -6.15
N GLU A 44 8.76 5.69 -4.88
CA GLU A 44 9.48 6.90 -4.48
C GLU A 44 10.93 6.88 -4.97
N ARG A 45 11.62 5.73 -4.88
CA ARG A 45 12.98 5.59 -5.43
C ARG A 45 13.02 5.77 -6.94
N PHE A 46 12.05 5.24 -7.70
CA PHE A 46 12.01 5.41 -9.16
C PHE A 46 11.73 6.85 -9.57
N ARG A 47 10.85 7.54 -8.84
CA ARG A 47 10.55 8.98 -9.05
C ARG A 47 11.75 9.88 -8.76
N ASN A 48 12.58 9.50 -7.80
CA ASN A 48 13.76 10.28 -7.41
C ASN A 48 15.03 9.95 -8.24
N LYS A 49 14.97 8.96 -9.14
CA LYS A 49 16.08 8.63 -10.05
C LYS A 49 16.17 9.60 -11.22
N SER A 50 17.38 9.78 -11.74
CA SER A 50 17.67 10.56 -12.94
C SER A 50 18.61 9.78 -13.87
N PRO A 51 18.20 9.44 -15.10
CA PRO A 51 16.89 9.72 -15.70
C PRO A 51 15.75 8.97 -14.99
N SER A 52 14.52 9.49 -15.07
CA SER A 52 13.35 8.84 -14.47
C SER A 52 13.04 7.52 -15.19
N GLU A 53 12.66 6.51 -14.43
CA GLU A 53 12.28 5.20 -14.96
C GLU A 53 10.76 5.15 -15.18
N GLU A 54 10.24 5.96 -16.12
CA GLU A 54 8.79 6.17 -16.36
C GLU A 54 7.98 4.87 -16.43
N ARG A 55 8.56 3.82 -17.05
CA ARG A 55 7.92 2.50 -17.11
C ARG A 55 7.74 1.88 -15.73
N LEU A 56 8.79 1.87 -14.90
CA LEU A 56 8.74 1.33 -13.54
C LEU A 56 7.83 2.17 -12.64
N ILE A 57 7.81 3.49 -12.84
CA ILE A 57 6.87 4.38 -12.15
C ILE A 57 5.43 3.94 -12.45
N SER A 58 5.06 3.79 -13.73
CA SER A 58 3.71 3.37 -14.12
C SER A 58 3.35 1.97 -13.61
N GLU A 59 4.28 1.02 -13.65
CA GLU A 59 4.07 -0.35 -13.15
C GLU A 59 3.83 -0.35 -11.64
N TYR A 60 4.62 0.42 -10.87
CA TYR A 60 4.47 0.48 -9.41
C TYR A 60 3.28 1.33 -8.95
N GLU A 61 2.86 2.34 -9.72
CA GLU A 61 1.59 3.03 -9.50
C GLU A 61 0.40 2.09 -9.65
N GLN A 62 0.46 1.20 -10.65
CA GLN A 62 -0.57 0.19 -10.84
C GLN A 62 -0.57 -0.82 -9.68
N LEU A 63 0.60 -1.32 -9.29
CA LEU A 63 0.75 -2.23 -8.16
C LEU A 63 0.19 -1.63 -6.85
N CYS A 64 0.48 -0.36 -6.57
CA CYS A 64 -0.06 0.32 -5.38
C CYS A 64 -1.59 0.35 -5.41
N ARG A 65 -2.20 0.63 -6.57
CA ARG A 65 -3.67 0.64 -6.74
C ARG A 65 -4.28 -0.75 -6.57
N GLU A 66 -3.62 -1.79 -7.03
CA GLU A 66 -4.08 -3.18 -6.87
C GLU A 66 -4.11 -3.58 -5.39
N ILE A 67 -3.03 -3.30 -4.66
CA ILE A 67 -2.96 -3.57 -3.22
C ILE A 67 -4.02 -2.75 -2.45
N GLU A 68 -4.21 -1.47 -2.80
CA GLU A 68 -5.27 -0.63 -2.23
C GLU A 68 -6.66 -1.25 -2.42
N GLN A 69 -6.94 -1.79 -3.61
CA GLN A 69 -8.22 -2.45 -3.90
C GLN A 69 -8.39 -3.77 -3.13
N GLU A 70 -7.35 -4.59 -3.07
CA GLU A 70 -7.36 -5.85 -2.30
C GLU A 70 -7.64 -5.61 -0.82
N VAL A 71 -7.01 -4.59 -0.23
CA VAL A 71 -7.26 -4.19 1.16
C VAL A 71 -8.71 -3.76 1.36
N VAL A 72 -9.28 -2.97 0.45
CA VAL A 72 -10.69 -2.55 0.52
C VAL A 72 -11.63 -3.76 0.44
N VAL A 73 -11.38 -4.69 -0.47
CA VAL A 73 -12.17 -5.92 -0.62
C VAL A 73 -12.06 -6.77 0.64
N TYR A 74 -10.85 -6.95 1.17
CA TYR A 74 -10.62 -7.70 2.40
C TYR A 74 -11.39 -7.13 3.59
N CYS A 75 -11.31 -5.80 3.79
CA CYS A 75 -12.00 -5.12 4.88
C CYS A 75 -13.53 -5.14 4.75
N LYS A 76 -14.08 -5.14 3.53
CA LYS A 76 -15.54 -5.19 3.31
C LYS A 76 -16.15 -6.58 3.50
N ASN A 77 -15.34 -7.63 3.41
CA ASN A 77 -15.77 -9.03 3.52
C ASN A 77 -15.58 -9.60 4.95
N ARG A 78 -15.30 -8.75 5.94
CA ARG A 78 -15.08 -9.11 7.34
C ARG A 78 -16.04 -8.34 8.23
#